data_AF-A0A7W0SIA4-F1
#
_entry.id   AF-A0A7W0SIA4-F1
#
_cell.length_a   1.000
_cell.length_b   1.000
_cell.length_c   1.000
_cell.angle_alpha   90.00
_cell.angle_beta   90.00
_cell.angle_gamma   90.00
#
_symmetry.space_group_name_H-M   'P 1'
#
loop_
_entity.id
_entity.type
_entity.pdbx_description
1 polymer ?
#
loop_
_entity_poly.entity_id
_entity_poly.type
_entity_poly.pdbx_seq_one_letter_code
_entity_poly.pdbx_strand_id
1 'polypeptide(L)'
;NQEHVERQKVQLETLLGLEADFRRELIEHRSGPDVYKDFIVYICNERRNILAARPFFRERQGTFTSEISKHLKQGMFLSLYKFNFNIQFVNFVIRRQKWTSKRLGVRLNDLADKIAKIRTEIVEMNMPLAISRARVFWSRTPKSHLTLMDLVQIAAEGLMSGIDKYVPEGDIVSRRFRSVAIGRMTGNFIEEYCVDPATKILTTDMRWVTAESLVVGDEIVGFDEEIEKSAARRKWRRSCVTKTGTRDLPKLKIKTDQATVTVSHEHMFLCVGGEGAVWGDSLRARSESPEQKGRGHRWVRADRLQPSDKILFLCRTWEEGASHVHGYLKGISDGEANISSDGVIAISQLPGGVSDDIDKGLEQLDFRYYRNGGLKKGDVFNWCVGGIADVLRFLGEVRPTRLLRKSDRAWVGKSISRGPKLQTKHRPTYATIESIESVGVGPVITLGTSTGTLVTEGLLSHNSETAIHFYPCDKRKIYRANKVMHKHTGGVDFEKLATHVNTGIEGSHRTSAAELAGLMAASSVVSADRTLSTADPDAPEPVSRFAAPESCQPDKQVENHDAQMALIAAVAKLTVFEQKLLRLKGIRF
;
A
#
# COMPACT_ATOMS: atom_id res chain seq x y z
N ASN A 1 -8.57 30.37 18.52
CA ASN A 1 -7.61 29.27 18.18
C ASN A 1 -7.01 28.59 19.42
N GLN A 2 -6.61 29.33 20.47
CA GLN A 2 -6.15 28.75 21.75
C GLN A 2 -7.26 28.00 22.52
N GLU A 3 -8.46 28.57 22.61
CA GLU A 3 -9.60 27.95 23.31
C GLU A 3 -9.99 26.57 22.71
N HIS A 4 -10.02 26.45 21.38
CA HIS A 4 -10.26 25.18 20.69
C HIS A 4 -9.15 24.14 20.98
N VAL A 5 -7.90 24.59 21.10
CA VAL A 5 -6.77 23.71 21.42
C VAL A 5 -6.88 23.18 22.85
N GLU A 6 -7.28 24.03 23.78
CA GLU A 6 -7.46 23.65 25.18
C GLU A 6 -8.64 22.71 25.36
N ARG A 7 -9.79 23.02 24.75
CA ARG A 7 -10.96 22.12 24.73
C ARG A 7 -10.61 20.75 24.16
N GLN A 8 -9.86 20.70 23.07
CA GLN A 8 -9.42 19.44 22.45
C GLN A 8 -8.50 18.63 23.37
N LYS A 9 -7.60 19.30 24.09
CA LYS A 9 -6.72 18.66 25.06
C LYS A 9 -7.53 18.01 26.19
N VAL A 10 -8.45 18.77 26.80
CA VAL A 10 -9.32 18.30 27.88
C VAL A 10 -10.16 17.09 27.44
N GLN A 11 -10.73 17.11 26.23
CA GLN A 11 -11.51 15.98 25.72
C GLN A 11 -10.66 14.71 25.54
N LEU A 12 -9.43 14.84 25.02
CA LEU A 12 -8.51 13.71 24.85
C LEU A 12 -8.03 13.15 26.19
N GLU A 13 -7.72 14.03 27.15
CA GLU A 13 -7.39 13.63 28.53
C GLU A 13 -8.54 12.86 29.17
N THR A 14 -9.77 13.36 29.00
CA THR A 14 -10.98 12.72 29.50
C THR A 14 -11.18 11.34 28.87
N LEU A 15 -11.03 11.23 27.54
CA LEU A 15 -11.15 9.95 26.82
C LEU A 15 -10.16 8.91 27.34
N LEU A 16 -8.88 9.29 27.44
CA LEU A 16 -7.82 8.39 27.89
C LEU A 16 -8.00 7.99 29.36
N GLY A 17 -8.45 8.92 30.20
CA GLY A 17 -8.78 8.65 31.60
C GLY A 17 -9.92 7.64 31.74
N LEU A 18 -11.01 7.82 30.99
CA LEU A 18 -12.16 6.91 31.00
C LEU A 18 -11.77 5.50 30.50
N GLU A 19 -10.93 5.38 29.48
CA GLU A 19 -10.44 4.08 29.00
C GLU A 19 -9.52 3.39 30.02
N ALA A 20 -8.69 4.15 30.74
CA ALA A 20 -7.86 3.62 31.82
C ALA A 20 -8.71 3.15 33.01
N ASP A 21 -9.76 3.90 33.35
CA ASP A 21 -10.74 3.54 34.39
C ASP A 21 -11.52 2.28 33.99
N PHE A 22 -12.00 2.19 32.75
CA PHE A 22 -12.67 1.01 32.22
C PHE A 22 -11.78 -0.23 32.34
N ARG A 23 -10.50 -0.11 31.98
CA ARG A 23 -9.53 -1.21 32.12
C ARG A 23 -9.37 -1.64 33.58
N ARG A 24 -9.24 -0.69 34.51
CA ARG A 24 -9.07 -1.00 35.95
C ARG A 24 -10.30 -1.73 36.49
N GLU A 25 -11.49 -1.23 36.21
CA GLU A 25 -12.75 -1.87 36.63
C GLU A 25 -12.93 -3.27 36.00
N LEU A 26 -12.50 -3.46 34.75
CA LEU A 26 -12.56 -4.76 34.08
C LEU A 26 -11.63 -5.78 34.74
N ILE A 27 -10.41 -5.36 35.12
CA ILE A 27 -9.43 -6.22 35.80
C ILE A 27 -9.95 -6.66 37.18
N GLU A 28 -10.62 -5.77 37.91
CA GLU A 28 -11.22 -6.06 39.22
C GLU A 28 -12.48 -6.91 39.12
N HIS A 29 -13.18 -6.89 37.98
CA HIS A 29 -14.38 -7.68 37.78
C HIS A 29 -14.08 -9.18 37.71
N ARG A 30 -14.93 -10.00 38.33
CA ARG A 30 -14.78 -11.47 38.38
C ARG A 30 -14.59 -12.11 37.00
N SER A 31 -15.29 -11.59 35.99
CA SER A 31 -15.23 -12.07 34.59
C SER A 31 -14.09 -11.46 33.76
N GLY A 32 -13.34 -10.50 34.30
CA GLY A 32 -12.22 -9.84 33.60
C GLY A 32 -11.22 -10.83 33.00
N PRO A 33 -10.65 -11.77 33.79
CA PRO A 33 -9.73 -12.78 33.31
C PRO A 33 -10.25 -13.56 32.09
N ASP A 34 -11.52 -13.94 32.10
CA ASP A 34 -12.11 -14.76 31.04
C ASP A 34 -12.29 -13.96 29.76
N VAL A 35 -12.65 -12.67 29.85
CA VAL A 35 -12.73 -11.79 28.68
C VAL A 35 -11.36 -11.58 28.01
N TYR A 36 -10.28 -11.49 28.79
CA TYR A 36 -8.94 -11.40 28.23
C TYR A 36 -8.47 -12.71 27.57
N LYS A 37 -8.83 -13.87 28.13
CA LYS A 37 -8.60 -15.17 27.47
C LYS A 37 -9.37 -15.26 26.16
N ASP A 38 -10.65 -14.88 26.19
CA ASP A 38 -11.51 -14.83 25.00
C ASP A 38 -10.92 -13.92 23.92
N PHE A 39 -10.36 -12.78 24.31
CA PHE A 39 -9.68 -11.88 23.37
C PHE A 39 -8.48 -12.55 22.70
N ILE A 40 -7.67 -13.32 23.44
CA ILE A 40 -6.56 -14.08 22.84
C ILE A 40 -7.08 -15.12 21.87
N VAL A 41 -8.13 -15.87 22.24
CA VAL A 41 -8.76 -16.88 21.38
C VAL A 41 -9.28 -16.23 20.10
N TYR A 42 -9.97 -15.10 20.22
CA TYR A 42 -10.46 -14.31 19.10
C TYR A 42 -9.34 -13.92 18.12
N ILE A 43 -8.21 -13.43 18.63
CA ILE A 43 -7.08 -13.01 17.78
C ILE A 43 -6.34 -14.21 17.16
N CYS A 44 -6.02 -15.23 17.98
CA CYS A 44 -5.15 -16.31 17.55
C CYS A 44 -5.90 -17.39 16.75
N ASN A 45 -7.13 -17.71 17.13
CA ASN A 45 -7.88 -18.84 16.57
C ASN A 45 -8.89 -18.40 15.52
N GLU A 46 -9.67 -17.34 15.80
CA GLU A 46 -10.71 -16.86 14.89
C GLU A 46 -10.11 -15.97 13.78
N ARG A 47 -9.34 -14.95 14.15
CA ARG A 47 -8.69 -14.06 13.18
C ARG A 47 -7.45 -14.66 12.52
N ARG A 48 -6.81 -15.65 13.16
CA ARG A 48 -5.56 -16.32 12.71
C ARG A 48 -4.45 -15.35 12.31
N ASN A 49 -4.46 -14.14 12.88
CA ASN A 49 -3.52 -13.08 12.56
C ASN A 49 -3.28 -12.21 13.80
N ILE A 50 -2.11 -12.33 14.40
CA ILE A 50 -1.72 -11.57 15.60
C ILE A 50 -1.72 -10.06 15.32
N LEU A 51 -1.42 -9.64 14.09
CA LEU A 51 -1.46 -8.24 13.72
C LEU A 51 -2.88 -7.66 13.75
N ALA A 52 -3.92 -8.50 13.68
CA ALA A 52 -5.30 -8.08 13.85
C ALA A 52 -5.63 -7.60 15.26
N ALA A 53 -4.75 -7.83 16.25
CA ALA A 53 -4.90 -7.28 17.59
C ALA A 53 -4.45 -5.82 17.67
N ARG A 54 -3.61 -5.34 16.75
CA ARG A 54 -3.06 -3.97 16.78
C ARG A 54 -4.12 -2.89 16.90
N PRO A 55 -5.29 -2.96 16.22
CA PRO A 55 -6.35 -1.97 16.34
C PRO A 55 -6.92 -1.78 17.75
N PHE A 56 -6.77 -2.75 18.65
CA PHE A 56 -7.36 -2.73 20.00
C PHE A 56 -6.51 -2.01 21.05
N PHE A 57 -5.20 -1.90 20.81
CA PHE A 57 -4.25 -1.33 21.79
C PHE A 57 -3.92 0.14 21.52
N ARG A 58 -3.72 0.92 22.59
CA ARG A 58 -3.12 2.26 22.56
C ARG A 58 -1.61 2.21 22.79
N GLU A 59 -0.98 1.25 22.14
CA GLU A 59 0.46 1.01 22.28
C GLU A 59 1.18 1.27 20.97
N ARG A 60 2.41 1.73 21.07
CA ARG A 60 3.26 1.96 19.90
C ARG A 60 3.70 0.65 19.27
N GLN A 61 4.10 0.73 18.01
CA GLN A 61 4.53 -0.44 17.25
C GLN A 61 5.70 -1.19 17.90
N GLY A 62 6.63 -0.45 18.53
CA GLY A 62 7.75 -1.04 19.27
C GLY A 62 7.26 -1.98 20.36
N THR A 63 6.48 -1.44 21.31
CA THR A 63 5.84 -2.20 22.41
C THR A 63 4.99 -3.36 21.91
N PHE A 64 4.22 -3.17 20.83
CA PHE A 64 3.40 -4.23 20.28
C PHE A 64 4.25 -5.40 19.76
N THR A 65 5.35 -5.11 19.07
CA THR A 65 6.20 -6.13 18.44
C THR A 65 7.08 -6.84 19.47
N SER A 66 7.65 -6.09 20.42
CA SER A 66 8.55 -6.63 21.44
C SER A 66 7.82 -7.43 22.52
N GLU A 67 6.64 -6.98 22.94
CA GLU A 67 5.95 -7.52 24.11
C GLU A 67 4.58 -8.10 23.78
N ILE A 68 3.63 -7.30 23.29
CA ILE A 68 2.23 -7.74 23.15
C ILE A 68 2.12 -8.98 22.25
N SER A 69 2.81 -8.96 21.11
CA SER A 69 2.82 -10.08 20.16
C SER A 69 3.31 -11.38 20.80
N LYS A 70 4.28 -11.31 21.71
CA LYS A 70 4.80 -12.46 22.45
C LYS A 70 3.77 -12.99 23.44
N HIS A 71 3.15 -12.10 24.23
CA HIS A 71 2.12 -12.49 25.20
C HIS A 71 0.89 -13.13 24.54
N LEU A 72 0.45 -12.60 23.38
CA LEU A 72 -0.65 -13.17 22.60
C LEU A 72 -0.32 -14.59 22.11
N LYS A 73 0.88 -14.81 21.57
CA LYS A 73 1.34 -16.14 21.11
C LYS A 73 1.43 -17.15 22.25
N GLN A 74 1.85 -16.70 23.43
CA GLN A 74 2.07 -17.54 24.60
C GLN A 74 0.80 -17.74 25.44
N GLY A 75 -0.34 -17.17 25.05
CA GLY A 75 -1.58 -17.29 25.81
C GLY A 75 -1.56 -16.56 27.17
N MET A 76 -0.63 -15.64 27.38
CA MET A 76 -0.40 -14.98 28.67
C MET A 76 -1.34 -13.80 28.87
N PHE A 77 -2.61 -14.09 29.21
CA PHE A 77 -3.66 -13.07 29.33
C PHE A 77 -3.40 -12.04 30.45
N LEU A 78 -2.85 -12.45 31.61
CA LEU A 78 -2.52 -11.55 32.72
C LEU A 78 -1.48 -10.49 32.33
N SER A 79 -0.54 -10.86 31.46
CA SER A 79 0.48 -9.93 30.97
C SER A 79 -0.09 -8.83 30.08
N LEU A 80 -1.34 -8.97 29.62
CA LEU A 80 -2.01 -7.93 28.84
C LEU A 80 -2.58 -6.79 29.69
N TYR A 81 -2.75 -6.99 31.00
CA TYR A 81 -3.38 -6.01 31.89
C TYR A 81 -2.65 -4.67 31.95
N LYS A 82 -1.33 -4.69 31.77
CA LYS A 82 -0.48 -3.49 31.82
C LYS A 82 -0.66 -2.57 30.60
N PHE A 83 -1.15 -3.07 29.47
CA PHE A 83 -1.25 -2.28 28.24
C PHE A 83 -2.55 -1.51 28.16
N ASN A 84 -2.49 -0.35 27.50
CA ASN A 84 -3.67 0.49 27.31
C ASN A 84 -4.49 0.02 26.11
N PHE A 85 -5.80 0.11 26.23
CA PHE A 85 -6.76 -0.30 25.21
C PHE A 85 -7.60 0.89 24.76
N ASN A 86 -8.23 0.77 23.59
CA ASN A 86 -9.14 1.78 23.06
C ASN A 86 -10.58 1.25 22.97
N ILE A 87 -11.47 2.09 22.43
CA ILE A 87 -12.88 1.77 22.17
C ILE A 87 -13.12 0.45 21.44
N GLN A 88 -12.21 -0.04 20.58
CA GLN A 88 -12.39 -1.32 19.88
C GLN A 88 -12.39 -2.49 20.86
N PHE A 89 -11.52 -2.43 21.88
CA PHE A 89 -11.49 -3.42 22.95
C PHE A 89 -12.67 -3.26 23.90
N VAL A 90 -13.03 -2.02 24.24
CA VAL A 90 -14.25 -1.75 25.04
C VAL A 90 -15.48 -2.37 24.37
N ASN A 91 -15.66 -2.15 23.06
CA ASN A 91 -16.75 -2.74 22.30
C ASN A 91 -16.68 -4.27 22.25
N PHE A 92 -15.48 -4.84 22.15
CA PHE A 92 -15.30 -6.30 22.26
C PHE A 92 -15.80 -6.83 23.61
N VAL A 93 -15.40 -6.18 24.71
CA VAL A 93 -15.78 -6.54 26.09
C VAL A 93 -17.30 -6.47 26.28
N ILE A 94 -17.93 -5.36 25.85
CA ILE A 94 -19.38 -5.15 26.01
C ILE A 94 -20.19 -6.13 25.16
N ARG A 95 -19.73 -6.48 23.95
CA ARG A 95 -20.43 -7.42 23.07
C ARG A 95 -20.30 -8.88 23.51
N ARG A 96 -19.26 -9.23 24.28
CA ARG A 96 -18.98 -10.62 24.64
C ARG A 96 -20.02 -11.20 25.59
N GLN A 97 -20.59 -10.38 26.48
CA GLN A 97 -21.58 -10.83 27.46
C GLN A 97 -22.46 -9.69 27.95
N LYS A 98 -23.60 -10.02 28.58
CA LYS A 98 -24.46 -9.03 29.24
C LYS A 98 -23.89 -8.64 30.60
N TRP A 99 -23.62 -7.35 30.80
CA TRP A 99 -23.03 -6.81 32.04
C TRP A 99 -24.09 -6.27 33.00
N THR A 100 -25.15 -7.06 33.27
CA THR A 100 -26.33 -6.59 34.02
C THR A 100 -26.35 -6.97 35.50
N SER A 101 -25.50 -7.89 35.94
CA SER A 101 -25.77 -8.65 37.17
C SER A 101 -25.22 -8.05 38.46
N LYS A 102 -24.41 -6.97 38.43
CA LYS A 102 -23.77 -6.36 39.63
C LYS A 102 -23.38 -4.88 39.42
N ARG A 103 -23.15 -4.16 40.53
CA ARG A 103 -22.70 -2.74 40.57
C ARG A 103 -21.49 -2.46 39.66
N LEU A 104 -20.49 -3.35 39.64
CA LEU A 104 -19.31 -3.23 38.77
C LEU A 104 -19.64 -3.42 37.28
N GLY A 105 -20.56 -4.33 36.93
CA GLY A 105 -21.01 -4.54 35.54
C GLY A 105 -21.79 -3.34 35.00
N VAL A 106 -22.68 -2.76 35.82
CA VAL A 106 -23.40 -1.53 35.48
C VAL A 106 -22.42 -0.37 35.26
N ARG A 107 -21.37 -0.28 36.09
CA ARG A 107 -20.32 0.74 35.95
C ARG A 107 -19.49 0.57 34.68
N LEU A 108 -19.21 -0.66 34.24
CA LEU A 108 -18.53 -0.91 32.96
C LEU A 108 -19.37 -0.42 31.78
N ASN A 109 -20.69 -0.64 31.78
CA ASN A 109 -21.58 -0.10 30.74
C ASN A 109 -21.58 1.45 30.77
N ASP A 110 -21.72 2.06 31.95
CA ASP A 110 -21.69 3.53 32.10
C ASP A 110 -20.37 4.13 31.60
N LEU A 111 -19.23 3.48 31.89
CA LEU A 111 -17.93 3.90 31.36
C LEU A 111 -17.85 3.72 29.84
N ALA A 112 -18.35 2.62 29.28
CA ALA A 112 -18.38 2.41 27.84
C ALA A 112 -19.23 3.48 27.12
N ASP A 113 -20.40 3.82 27.68
CA ASP A 113 -21.29 4.86 27.15
C ASP A 113 -20.62 6.25 27.22
N LYS A 114 -19.94 6.56 28.33
CA LYS A 114 -19.15 7.80 28.47
C LYS A 114 -18.00 7.88 27.47
N ILE A 115 -17.28 6.78 27.24
CA ILE A 115 -16.20 6.70 26.24
C ILE A 115 -16.79 6.92 24.84
N ALA A 116 -17.91 6.28 24.51
CA ALA A 116 -18.56 6.46 23.21
C ALA A 116 -19.04 7.91 23.00
N LYS A 117 -19.60 8.53 24.05
CA LYS A 117 -20.05 9.93 24.02
C LYS A 117 -18.89 10.90 23.80
N ILE A 118 -17.84 10.85 24.63
CA ILE A 118 -16.70 11.77 24.48
C ILE A 118 -15.97 11.56 23.16
N ARG A 119 -15.89 10.31 22.67
CA ARG A 119 -15.33 9.99 21.35
C ARG A 119 -16.14 10.66 20.24
N THR A 120 -17.47 10.62 20.33
CA THR A 120 -18.36 11.26 19.35
C THR A 120 -18.16 12.78 19.35
N GLU A 121 -18.10 13.40 20.53
CA GLU A 121 -17.83 14.85 20.65
C GLU A 121 -16.47 15.23 20.04
N ILE A 122 -15.43 14.41 20.21
CA ILE A 122 -14.11 14.63 19.60
C ILE A 122 -14.20 14.48 18.08
N VAL A 123 -14.94 13.49 17.56
CA VAL A 123 -15.15 13.32 16.11
C VAL A 123 -15.86 14.55 15.56
N GLU A 124 -17.00 14.94 16.12
CA GLU A 124 -17.80 16.10 15.70
C GLU A 124 -16.98 17.38 15.66
N MET A 125 -16.21 17.66 16.71
CA MET A 125 -15.33 18.84 16.75
C MET A 125 -14.26 18.83 15.65
N ASN A 126 -13.80 17.65 15.23
CA ASN A 126 -12.77 17.52 14.18
C ASN A 126 -13.35 17.19 12.78
N MET A 127 -14.67 17.03 12.62
CA MET A 127 -15.30 16.80 11.32
C MET A 127 -15.02 17.91 10.29
N PRO A 128 -14.98 19.21 10.65
CA PRO A 128 -14.59 20.26 9.71
C PRO A 128 -13.18 20.04 9.13
N LEU A 129 -12.26 19.48 9.92
CA LEU A 129 -10.93 19.13 9.45
C LEU A 129 -11.00 17.96 8.44
N ALA A 130 -11.80 16.93 8.72
CA ALA A 130 -12.02 15.80 7.82
C ALA A 130 -12.61 16.23 6.47
N ILE A 131 -13.66 17.06 6.50
CA ILE A 131 -14.30 17.62 5.30
C ILE A 131 -13.31 18.50 4.52
N SER A 132 -12.56 19.35 5.22
CA SER A 132 -11.51 20.18 4.61
C SER A 132 -10.45 19.31 3.90
N ARG A 133 -10.02 18.20 4.51
CA ARG A 133 -9.06 17.27 3.90
C ARG A 133 -9.65 16.55 2.69
N ALA A 134 -10.87 16.04 2.77
CA ALA A 134 -11.58 15.41 1.65
C ALA A 134 -11.72 16.38 0.46
N ARG A 135 -12.11 17.64 0.73
CA ARG A 135 -12.25 18.69 -0.30
C ARG A 135 -10.92 19.06 -0.95
N VAL A 136 -9.86 19.21 -0.16
CA VAL A 136 -8.50 19.51 -0.67
C VAL A 136 -7.96 18.34 -1.50
N PHE A 137 -8.28 17.11 -1.13
CA PHE A 137 -7.92 15.93 -1.92
C PHE A 137 -8.69 15.91 -3.24
N TRP A 138 -10.03 16.01 -3.18
CA TRP A 138 -10.94 16.05 -4.34
C TRP A 138 -10.56 17.08 -5.39
N SER A 139 -10.09 18.27 -4.98
CA SER A 139 -9.72 19.34 -5.90
C SER A 139 -8.33 19.18 -6.54
N ARG A 140 -7.50 18.28 -6.01
CA ARG A 140 -6.10 18.09 -6.42
C ARG A 140 -5.85 16.74 -7.10
N THR A 141 -6.81 15.83 -7.05
CA THR A 141 -6.76 14.55 -7.77
C THR A 141 -7.56 14.64 -9.07
N PRO A 142 -7.13 13.95 -10.14
CA PRO A 142 -7.97 13.76 -11.31
C PRO A 142 -9.35 13.25 -10.89
N LYS A 143 -10.42 13.69 -11.57
CA LYS A 143 -11.78 13.25 -11.23
C LYS A 143 -11.85 11.72 -11.30
N SER A 144 -12.08 11.09 -10.16
CA SER A 144 -12.33 9.65 -10.04
C SER A 144 -13.81 9.37 -9.82
N HIS A 145 -14.17 8.09 -9.71
CA HIS A 145 -15.56 7.65 -9.53
C HIS A 145 -16.08 7.80 -8.09
N LEU A 146 -15.22 8.16 -7.12
CA LEU A 146 -15.67 8.50 -5.78
C LEU A 146 -16.36 9.86 -5.82
N THR A 147 -17.45 10.04 -5.09
CA THR A 147 -18.03 11.37 -4.87
C THR A 147 -17.24 12.10 -3.78
N LEU A 148 -17.40 13.42 -3.69
CA LEU A 148 -16.86 14.18 -2.55
C LEU A 148 -17.38 13.62 -1.20
N MET A 149 -18.62 13.11 -1.17
CA MET A 149 -19.19 12.52 0.04
C MET A 149 -18.51 11.21 0.43
N ASP A 150 -18.12 10.38 -0.55
CA ASP A 150 -17.35 9.17 -0.29
C ASP A 150 -15.98 9.51 0.32
N LEU A 151 -15.34 10.56 -0.18
CA LEU A 151 -14.09 11.06 0.41
C LEU A 151 -14.31 11.62 1.82
N VAL A 152 -15.44 12.29 2.10
CA VAL A 152 -15.76 12.75 3.46
C VAL A 152 -15.95 11.56 4.40
N GLN A 153 -16.60 10.49 3.96
CA GLN A 153 -16.78 9.27 4.75
C GLN A 153 -15.44 8.59 5.06
N ILE A 154 -14.58 8.46 4.05
CA ILE A 154 -13.22 7.94 4.19
C ILE A 154 -12.38 8.82 5.15
N ALA A 155 -12.55 10.15 5.09
CA ALA A 155 -11.93 11.07 6.03
C ALA A 155 -12.42 10.82 7.45
N ALA A 156 -13.73 10.64 7.63
CA ALA A 156 -14.31 10.38 8.95
C ALA A 156 -13.77 9.07 9.54
N GLU A 157 -13.61 8.02 8.73
CA GLU A 157 -12.99 6.76 9.16
C GLU A 157 -11.52 6.93 9.56
N GLY A 158 -10.75 7.68 8.79
CA GLY A 158 -9.37 8.02 9.13
C GLY A 158 -9.27 8.85 10.40
N LEU A 159 -10.17 9.80 10.60
CA LEU A 159 -10.26 10.62 11.81
C LEU A 159 -10.55 9.74 13.03
N MET A 160 -11.55 8.87 12.93
CA MET A 160 -11.89 7.87 13.95
C MET A 160 -10.70 6.98 14.29
N SER A 161 -10.00 6.46 13.29
CA SER A 161 -8.79 5.66 13.48
C SER A 161 -7.68 6.48 14.17
N GLY A 162 -7.53 7.75 13.82
CA GLY A 162 -6.59 8.67 14.45
C GLY A 162 -6.87 8.89 15.93
N ILE A 163 -8.14 9.08 16.30
CA ILE A 163 -8.58 9.19 17.69
C ILE A 163 -8.29 7.90 18.46
N ASP A 164 -8.65 6.76 17.89
CA ASP A 164 -8.50 5.45 18.53
C ASP A 164 -7.02 5.01 18.64
N LYS A 165 -6.13 5.56 17.82
CA LYS A 165 -4.69 5.21 17.77
C LYS A 165 -3.77 6.27 18.37
N TYR A 166 -4.28 7.43 18.75
CA TYR A 166 -3.43 8.46 19.34
C TYR A 166 -2.84 7.96 20.66
N VAL A 167 -1.51 8.06 20.77
CA VAL A 167 -0.73 7.71 21.97
C VAL A 167 0.08 8.94 22.39
N PRO A 168 -0.24 9.59 23.52
CA PRO A 168 0.49 10.75 23.98
C PRO A 168 1.92 10.39 24.44
N GLU A 169 2.83 11.35 24.34
CA GLU A 169 4.23 11.26 24.79
C GLU A 169 4.50 12.44 25.71
N GLY A 170 4.42 12.22 27.02
CA GLY A 170 4.39 13.31 27.99
C GLY A 170 3.08 14.09 27.89
N ASP A 171 3.15 15.41 27.79
CA ASP A 171 1.97 16.27 27.69
C ASP A 171 1.15 16.04 26.42
N ILE A 172 -0.17 16.06 26.57
CA ILE A 172 -1.12 16.00 25.45
C ILE A 172 -1.09 17.34 24.73
N VAL A 173 -0.28 17.41 23.66
CA VAL A 173 -0.20 18.58 22.80
C VAL A 173 -1.13 18.40 21.60
N SER A 174 -2.16 19.25 21.50
CA SER A 174 -3.17 19.25 20.42
C SER A 174 -2.58 19.21 19.00
N ARG A 175 -1.44 19.87 18.78
CA ARG A 175 -0.73 19.86 17.48
C ARG A 175 -0.26 18.47 17.07
N ARG A 176 0.16 17.63 18.02
CA ARG A 176 0.58 16.24 17.75
C ARG A 176 -0.63 15.36 17.41
N PHE A 177 -1.73 15.51 18.15
CA PHE A 177 -2.99 14.83 17.86
C PHE A 177 -3.50 15.15 16.45
N ARG A 178 -3.58 16.44 16.10
CA ARG A 178 -4.00 16.87 14.76
C ARG A 178 -3.14 16.27 13.65
N SER A 179 -1.81 16.20 13.85
CA SER A 179 -0.91 15.55 12.88
C SER A 179 -1.24 14.07 12.68
N VAL A 180 -1.52 13.33 13.77
CA VAL A 180 -1.91 11.91 13.71
C VAL A 180 -3.27 11.74 13.02
N ALA A 181 -4.26 12.55 13.39
CA ALA A 181 -5.58 12.53 12.76
C ALA A 181 -5.48 12.81 11.25
N ILE A 182 -4.76 13.87 10.85
CA ILE A 182 -4.54 14.21 9.43
C ILE A 182 -3.82 13.08 8.71
N GLY A 183 -2.76 12.51 9.30
CA GLY A 183 -2.03 11.40 8.69
C GLY A 183 -2.93 10.18 8.42
N ARG A 184 -3.90 9.91 9.30
CA ARG A 184 -4.85 8.80 9.16
C ARG A 184 -5.99 9.11 8.18
N MET A 185 -6.50 10.34 8.15
CA MET A 185 -7.47 10.81 7.16
C MET A 185 -6.88 10.74 5.75
N THR A 186 -5.72 11.36 5.56
CA THR A 186 -5.03 11.38 4.27
C THR A 186 -4.58 10.00 3.84
N GLY A 187 -4.16 9.15 4.79
CA GLY A 187 -3.80 7.76 4.52
C GLY A 187 -4.95 6.90 4.00
N ASN A 188 -6.20 7.32 4.21
CA ASN A 188 -7.37 6.56 3.81
C ASN A 188 -7.96 7.00 2.46
N PHE A 189 -7.68 8.22 1.95
CA PHE A 189 -8.19 8.76 0.65
C PHE A 189 -7.72 8.04 -0.61
N ILE A 190 -7.16 6.87 -0.44
CA ILE A 190 -6.07 6.40 -1.26
C ILE A 190 -6.65 5.27 -2.17
N GLU A 191 -7.01 5.63 -3.42
CA GLU A 191 -7.42 4.79 -4.59
C GLU A 191 -6.58 3.50 -4.86
N GLU A 192 -6.87 2.69 -5.86
CA GLU A 192 -6.32 1.30 -5.95
C GLU A 192 -5.54 1.07 -7.25
N TYR A 193 -4.35 0.45 -7.19
CA TYR A 193 -3.65 -0.04 -8.39
C TYR A 193 -4.38 -1.25 -8.93
N CYS A 194 -4.57 -1.43 -10.23
CA CYS A 194 -5.45 -2.51 -10.69
C CYS A 194 -4.92 -3.18 -11.96
N VAL A 195 -5.23 -4.47 -12.10
CA VAL A 195 -4.90 -5.27 -13.29
C VAL A 195 -6.18 -5.63 -14.03
N ASP A 196 -6.10 -5.87 -15.33
CA ASP A 196 -7.26 -6.36 -16.10
C ASP A 196 -7.73 -7.74 -15.56
N PRO A 197 -9.05 -8.04 -15.53
CA PRO A 197 -9.59 -9.32 -15.07
C PRO A 197 -8.91 -10.55 -15.67
N ALA A 198 -8.53 -10.49 -16.96
CA ALA A 198 -7.90 -11.60 -17.66
C ALA A 198 -6.39 -11.77 -17.32
N THR A 199 -5.78 -10.80 -16.62
CA THR A 199 -4.35 -10.82 -16.29
C THR A 199 -4.01 -12.05 -15.46
N LYS A 200 -3.07 -12.87 -15.94
CA LYS A 200 -2.61 -14.07 -15.25
C LYS A 200 -1.67 -13.74 -14.10
N ILE A 201 -1.91 -14.34 -12.95
CA ILE A 201 -1.14 -14.20 -11.71
C ILE A 201 -0.58 -15.57 -11.31
N LEU A 202 0.67 -15.59 -10.86
CA LEU A 202 1.37 -16.81 -10.47
C LEU A 202 1.01 -17.23 -9.03
N THR A 203 0.40 -18.38 -8.88
CA THR A 203 0.06 -19.00 -7.58
C THR A 203 1.23 -19.78 -6.99
N THR A 204 1.20 -20.09 -5.68
CA THR A 204 2.25 -20.89 -5.02
C THR A 204 2.29 -22.36 -5.46
N ASP A 205 1.23 -22.85 -6.12
CA ASP A 205 1.16 -24.19 -6.74
C ASP A 205 1.63 -24.21 -8.21
N MET A 206 2.27 -23.12 -8.65
CA MET A 206 2.88 -22.94 -9.97
C MET A 206 1.89 -22.93 -11.13
N ARG A 207 0.67 -22.46 -10.89
CA ARG A 207 -0.33 -22.19 -11.92
C ARG A 207 -0.42 -20.70 -12.21
N TRP A 208 -0.86 -20.41 -13.43
CA TRP A 208 -1.22 -19.07 -13.86
C TRP A 208 -2.74 -18.98 -13.87
N VAL A 209 -3.30 -18.20 -12.95
CA VAL A 209 -4.76 -18.02 -12.81
C VAL A 209 -5.13 -16.58 -13.12
N THR A 210 -6.33 -16.34 -13.64
CA THR A 210 -6.78 -14.97 -13.94
C THR A 210 -6.99 -14.18 -12.66
N ALA A 211 -6.77 -12.87 -12.71
CA ALA A 211 -6.96 -11.99 -11.57
C ALA A 211 -8.38 -12.04 -11.01
N GLU A 212 -9.39 -12.18 -11.88
CA GLU A 212 -10.79 -12.31 -11.47
C GLU A 212 -11.13 -13.61 -10.73
N SER A 213 -10.32 -14.65 -10.90
CA SER A 213 -10.56 -15.95 -10.27
C SER A 213 -10.04 -16.02 -8.83
N LEU A 214 -9.16 -15.08 -8.45
CA LEU A 214 -8.56 -15.04 -7.13
C LEU A 214 -9.56 -14.60 -6.07
N VAL A 215 -9.54 -15.28 -4.93
CA VAL A 215 -10.34 -14.95 -3.76
C VAL A 215 -9.44 -14.72 -2.55
N VAL A 216 -9.98 -14.06 -1.52
CA VAL A 216 -9.25 -13.82 -0.26
C VAL A 216 -8.84 -15.16 0.35
N GLY A 217 -7.55 -15.29 0.68
CA GLY A 217 -6.95 -16.50 1.21
C GLY A 217 -6.10 -17.28 0.20
N ASP A 218 -6.27 -17.03 -1.11
CA ASP A 218 -5.46 -17.70 -2.14
C ASP A 218 -3.98 -17.37 -1.98
N GLU A 219 -3.13 -18.39 -2.15
CA GLU A 219 -1.69 -18.24 -2.03
C GLU A 219 -1.04 -17.93 -3.39
N ILE A 220 -0.26 -16.84 -3.42
CA ILE A 220 0.42 -16.37 -4.62
C ILE A 220 1.92 -16.18 -4.41
N VAL A 221 2.66 -16.12 -5.51
CA VAL A 221 4.09 -15.77 -5.50
C VAL A 221 4.24 -14.26 -5.39
N GLY A 222 4.79 -13.81 -4.26
CA GLY A 222 5.20 -12.43 -4.03
C GLY A 222 6.72 -12.30 -3.82
N PHE A 223 7.16 -11.10 -3.47
CA PHE A 223 8.56 -10.81 -3.15
C PHE A 223 8.67 -9.65 -2.15
N ASP A 224 9.84 -9.46 -1.57
CA ASP A 224 10.08 -8.34 -0.65
C ASP A 224 9.82 -7.00 -1.36
N GLU A 225 8.85 -6.22 -0.87
CA GLU A 225 8.48 -4.87 -1.38
C GLU A 225 9.57 -3.83 -1.11
N GLU A 226 10.38 -4.01 -0.07
CA GLU A 226 11.58 -3.20 0.24
C GLU A 226 12.82 -4.07 0.49
N ILE A 227 14.01 -3.51 0.24
CA ILE A 227 15.27 -4.16 0.64
C ILE A 227 15.49 -3.85 2.13
N GLU A 228 15.48 -4.87 2.99
CA GLU A 228 15.79 -4.69 4.41
C GLU A 228 17.20 -4.11 4.60
N LYS A 229 17.41 -3.25 5.61
CA LYS A 229 18.70 -2.57 5.86
C LYS A 229 19.89 -3.52 6.05
N SER A 230 19.63 -4.76 6.48
CA SER A 230 20.63 -5.83 6.67
C SER A 230 20.75 -6.77 5.47
N ALA A 231 19.84 -6.67 4.49
CA ALA A 231 19.79 -7.53 3.32
C ALA A 231 20.40 -6.83 2.11
N ALA A 232 21.18 -7.57 1.32
CA ALA A 232 21.76 -7.02 0.10
C ALA A 232 20.75 -6.95 -1.06
N ARG A 233 19.65 -7.72 -1.03
CA ARG A 233 18.72 -7.94 -2.17
C ARG A 233 17.31 -8.33 -1.73
N ARG A 234 16.33 -8.05 -2.58
CA ARG A 234 14.94 -8.55 -2.48
C ARG A 234 14.89 -10.06 -2.71
N LYS A 235 14.05 -10.76 -1.95
CA LYS A 235 13.83 -12.20 -2.07
C LYS A 235 12.39 -12.54 -2.41
N TRP A 236 12.17 -13.69 -3.04
CA TRP A 236 10.84 -14.22 -3.26
C TRP A 236 10.20 -14.74 -1.97
N ARG A 237 8.87 -14.57 -1.87
CA ARG A 237 8.08 -14.87 -0.67
C ARG A 237 6.74 -15.51 -1.04
N ARG A 238 6.28 -16.42 -0.20
CA ARG A 238 4.85 -16.76 -0.16
C ARG A 238 4.07 -15.51 0.24
N SER A 239 3.03 -15.23 -0.52
CA SER A 239 2.09 -14.16 -0.28
C SER A 239 0.68 -14.75 -0.33
N CYS A 240 -0.29 -14.05 0.24
CA CYS A 240 -1.68 -14.45 0.18
C CYS A 240 -2.55 -13.25 -0.17
N VAL A 241 -3.64 -13.50 -0.90
CA VAL A 241 -4.64 -12.50 -1.24
C VAL A 241 -5.37 -12.09 0.04
N THR A 242 -5.26 -10.81 0.41
CA THR A 242 -5.88 -10.23 1.61
C THR A 242 -7.19 -9.49 1.29
N LYS A 243 -7.36 -9.05 0.05
CA LYS A 243 -8.51 -8.29 -0.43
C LYS A 243 -8.70 -8.51 -1.92
N THR A 244 -9.94 -8.55 -2.38
CA THR A 244 -10.32 -8.54 -3.80
C THR A 244 -11.41 -7.50 -4.05
N GLY A 245 -11.46 -6.94 -5.26
CA GLY A 245 -12.48 -5.97 -5.67
C GLY A 245 -12.45 -5.75 -7.19
N THR A 246 -13.50 -5.12 -7.71
CA THR A 246 -13.62 -4.77 -9.13
C THR A 246 -13.96 -3.30 -9.27
N ARG A 247 -13.35 -2.62 -10.24
CA ARG A 247 -13.59 -1.21 -10.56
C ARG A 247 -13.48 -0.98 -12.05
N ASP A 248 -14.11 0.07 -12.56
CA ASP A 248 -13.85 0.55 -13.92
C ASP A 248 -12.82 1.68 -13.85
N LEU A 249 -11.70 1.55 -14.57
CA LEU A 249 -10.63 2.56 -14.64
C LEU A 249 -10.10 2.69 -16.08
N PRO A 250 -9.47 3.83 -16.44
CA PRO A 250 -8.67 3.92 -17.65
C PRO A 250 -7.55 2.89 -17.67
N LYS A 251 -7.41 2.17 -18.79
CA LYS A 251 -6.46 1.06 -18.96
C LYS A 251 -5.39 1.38 -19.99
N LEU A 252 -4.18 0.91 -19.70
CA LEU A 252 -3.07 0.84 -20.64
C LEU A 252 -2.78 -0.61 -20.96
N LYS A 253 -2.60 -0.91 -22.25
CA LYS A 253 -2.03 -2.17 -22.72
C LYS A 253 -0.55 -1.95 -22.97
N ILE A 254 0.28 -2.63 -22.20
CA ILE A 254 1.73 -2.58 -22.30
C ILE A 254 2.17 -3.87 -22.98
N LYS A 255 2.82 -3.72 -24.14
CA LYS A 255 3.44 -4.83 -24.86
C LYS A 255 4.95 -4.77 -24.68
N THR A 256 5.54 -5.90 -24.31
CA THR A 256 6.98 -6.08 -24.18
C THR A 256 7.46 -7.21 -25.09
N ASP A 257 8.78 -7.37 -25.23
CA ASP A 257 9.40 -8.50 -25.94
C ASP A 257 9.13 -9.88 -25.32
N GLN A 258 8.60 -9.92 -24.09
CA GLN A 258 8.35 -11.17 -23.35
C GLN A 258 6.88 -11.43 -23.02
N ALA A 259 6.09 -10.39 -22.81
CA ALA A 259 4.71 -10.48 -22.31
C ALA A 259 3.87 -9.26 -22.70
N THR A 260 2.54 -9.41 -22.66
CA THR A 260 1.57 -8.31 -22.77
C THR A 260 0.73 -8.27 -21.51
N VAL A 261 0.50 -7.08 -20.97
CA VAL A 261 -0.31 -6.88 -19.77
C VAL A 261 -1.21 -5.66 -19.94
N THR A 262 -2.44 -5.76 -19.44
CA THR A 262 -3.37 -4.62 -19.39
C THR A 262 -3.62 -4.23 -17.94
N VAL A 263 -3.38 -2.97 -17.63
CA VAL A 263 -3.39 -2.46 -16.25
C VAL A 263 -3.99 -1.06 -16.19
N SER A 264 -4.38 -0.61 -15.00
CA SER A 264 -4.74 0.79 -14.81
C SER A 264 -3.51 1.71 -14.98
N HIS A 265 -3.74 2.98 -15.32
CA HIS A 265 -2.66 3.97 -15.53
C HIS A 265 -1.69 4.08 -14.36
N GLU A 266 -2.18 3.87 -13.14
CA GLU A 266 -1.43 4.02 -11.89
C GLU A 266 -0.61 2.76 -11.53
N HIS A 267 -0.83 1.62 -12.21
CA HIS A 267 -0.23 0.34 -11.83
C HIS A 267 1.30 0.40 -11.85
N MET A 268 1.94 -0.18 -10.83
CA MET A 268 3.37 -0.05 -10.63
C MET A 268 4.13 -1.32 -11.03
N PHE A 269 5.18 -1.12 -11.84
CA PHE A 269 6.12 -2.16 -12.21
C PHE A 269 7.51 -1.90 -11.61
N LEU A 270 8.18 -2.97 -11.20
CA LEU A 270 9.56 -2.87 -10.72
C LEU A 270 10.52 -2.84 -11.92
N CYS A 271 11.11 -1.69 -12.23
CA CYS A 271 11.98 -1.47 -13.38
C CYS A 271 13.46 -1.37 -12.99
N VAL A 272 14.36 -1.50 -13.98
CA VAL A 272 15.81 -1.27 -13.85
C VAL A 272 16.14 0.18 -14.25
N GLY A 273 16.91 0.97 -13.47
CA GLY A 273 17.26 2.37 -13.85
C GLY A 273 18.48 2.48 -14.79
N GLY A 274 18.70 3.49 -15.65
CA GLY A 274 17.99 4.68 -16.17
C GLY A 274 18.68 5.14 -17.50
N GLU A 275 18.27 6.23 -18.17
CA GLU A 275 18.92 6.72 -19.42
C GLU A 275 20.45 6.85 -19.26
N GLY A 276 21.21 6.22 -20.17
CA GLY A 276 22.68 6.19 -20.13
C GLY A 276 23.31 4.98 -19.41
N ALA A 277 22.54 3.96 -19.03
CA ALA A 277 23.07 2.74 -18.43
C ALA A 277 23.83 1.85 -19.46
N VAL A 278 25.12 2.13 -19.66
CA VAL A 278 26.03 1.25 -20.41
C VAL A 278 26.26 -0.05 -19.63
N TRP A 279 25.91 -1.18 -20.25
CA TRP A 279 26.25 -2.52 -19.79
C TRP A 279 27.74 -2.80 -20.02
N GLY A 280 28.44 -3.23 -18.97
CA GLY A 280 29.81 -3.75 -19.06
C GLY A 280 29.92 -5.00 -18.19
N ASP A 281 30.35 -6.10 -18.79
CA ASP A 281 30.66 -7.37 -18.16
C ASP A 281 31.82 -7.20 -17.16
N SER A 282 31.53 -6.74 -15.95
CA SER A 282 32.39 -6.94 -14.78
C SER A 282 31.72 -6.44 -13.51
N LEU A 283 31.30 -7.38 -12.67
CA LEU A 283 31.01 -7.17 -11.24
C LEU A 283 32.26 -6.78 -10.42
N ARG A 284 33.34 -6.29 -11.05
CA ARG A 284 34.65 -6.05 -10.43
C ARG A 284 35.32 -4.72 -10.78
N ALA A 285 34.69 -3.81 -11.51
CA ALA A 285 35.26 -2.48 -11.72
C ALA A 285 35.16 -1.64 -10.41
N ARG A 286 36.20 -1.71 -9.57
CA ARG A 286 36.63 -0.58 -8.73
C ARG A 286 37.02 0.54 -9.70
N SER A 287 36.10 1.45 -10.01
CA SER A 287 36.46 2.72 -10.65
C SER A 287 36.38 3.83 -9.62
N GLU A 288 37.46 4.60 -9.51
CA GLU A 288 37.78 5.57 -8.46
C GLU A 288 37.05 6.92 -8.60
N SER A 289 35.80 6.93 -9.06
CA SER A 289 35.06 8.18 -9.33
C SER A 289 33.61 8.06 -8.82
N PRO A 290 33.22 8.77 -7.73
CA PRO A 290 31.93 8.57 -7.07
C PRO A 290 30.69 9.15 -7.79
N GLU A 291 30.87 9.94 -8.85
CA GLU A 291 29.80 10.88 -9.28
C GLU A 291 28.86 10.37 -10.38
N GLN A 292 29.07 9.18 -10.95
CA GLN A 292 28.20 8.66 -12.01
C GLN A 292 27.97 7.14 -11.91
N LYS A 293 26.78 6.72 -11.44
CA LYS A 293 25.95 5.55 -11.86
C LYS A 293 24.99 5.11 -10.74
N GLY A 294 23.74 5.54 -10.80
CA GLY A 294 22.65 5.02 -9.97
C GLY A 294 22.24 3.60 -10.37
N ARG A 295 22.88 2.58 -9.79
CA ARG A 295 22.56 1.17 -10.03
C ARG A 295 21.49 0.70 -9.05
N GLY A 296 20.23 0.60 -9.46
CA GLY A 296 19.15 0.10 -8.60
C GLY A 296 17.82 -0.20 -9.32
N HIS A 297 16.99 -1.04 -8.70
CA HIS A 297 15.59 -1.23 -9.12
C HIS A 297 14.75 -0.05 -8.64
N ARG A 298 13.78 0.41 -9.45
CA ARG A 298 12.84 1.47 -9.10
C ARG A 298 11.41 1.05 -9.45
N TRP A 299 10.44 1.46 -8.64
CA TRP A 299 9.04 1.32 -8.99
C TRP A 299 8.66 2.44 -9.98
N VAL A 300 8.00 2.10 -11.08
CA VAL A 300 7.55 3.05 -12.11
C VAL A 300 6.07 2.80 -12.42
N ARG A 301 5.31 3.89 -12.52
CA ARG A 301 3.88 3.87 -12.90
C ARG A 301 3.72 3.51 -14.37
N ALA A 302 2.65 2.78 -14.69
CA ALA A 302 2.33 2.36 -16.04
C ALA A 302 2.24 3.54 -17.02
N ASP A 303 1.63 4.66 -16.60
CA ASP A 303 1.50 5.89 -17.41
C ASP A 303 2.80 6.69 -17.59
N ARG A 304 3.85 6.36 -16.83
CA ARG A 304 5.19 6.97 -16.94
C ARG A 304 6.20 6.09 -17.65
N LEU A 305 5.82 4.86 -17.99
CA LEU A 305 6.65 3.99 -18.79
C LEU A 305 6.80 4.54 -20.20
N GLN A 306 7.94 4.27 -20.81
CA GLN A 306 8.22 4.61 -22.19
C GLN A 306 8.71 3.37 -22.96
N PRO A 307 8.57 3.34 -24.30
CA PRO A 307 9.26 2.34 -25.10
C PRO A 307 10.76 2.29 -24.75
N SER A 308 11.34 1.10 -24.73
CA SER A 308 12.70 0.81 -24.26
C SER A 308 12.92 0.76 -22.74
N ASP A 309 11.96 1.17 -21.90
CA ASP A 309 12.03 0.89 -20.46
C ASP A 309 12.07 -0.62 -20.19
N LYS A 310 12.75 -1.00 -19.11
CA LYS A 310 12.98 -2.40 -18.73
C LYS A 310 12.30 -2.73 -17.42
N ILE A 311 11.21 -3.49 -17.50
CA ILE A 311 10.48 -4.02 -16.35
C ILE A 311 11.14 -5.34 -15.93
N LEU A 312 11.33 -5.61 -14.65
CA LEU A 312 11.82 -6.92 -14.21
C LEU A 312 10.82 -8.02 -14.57
N PHE A 313 11.37 -9.13 -15.05
CA PHE A 313 10.62 -10.23 -15.61
C PHE A 313 11.12 -11.55 -15.03
N LEU A 314 10.17 -12.36 -14.55
CA LEU A 314 10.42 -13.68 -13.99
C LEU A 314 10.43 -14.75 -15.11
N CYS A 315 9.32 -14.93 -15.80
CA CYS A 315 9.11 -15.99 -16.78
C CYS A 315 7.84 -15.77 -17.60
N ARG A 316 7.76 -16.42 -18.77
CA ARG A 316 6.53 -16.46 -19.58
C ARG A 316 5.50 -17.35 -18.89
N THR A 317 4.23 -17.10 -19.17
CA THR A 317 3.13 -17.95 -18.67
C THR A 317 3.16 -19.33 -19.35
N TRP A 318 2.60 -20.33 -18.68
CA TRP A 318 2.49 -21.71 -19.16
C TRP A 318 1.14 -22.30 -18.79
N GLU A 319 0.82 -23.41 -19.42
CA GLU A 319 -0.33 -24.24 -19.10
C GLU A 319 0.14 -25.64 -18.67
N GLU A 320 -0.74 -26.38 -17.99
CA GLU A 320 -0.45 -27.77 -17.62
C GLU A 320 -0.39 -28.63 -18.88
N GLY A 321 0.74 -29.31 -19.09
CA GLY A 321 0.94 -30.12 -20.27
C GLY A 321 0.34 -31.52 -20.13
N ALA A 322 -0.30 -31.99 -21.20
CA ALA A 322 -1.00 -33.28 -21.24
C ALA A 322 -0.40 -34.29 -22.23
N SER A 323 0.74 -33.98 -22.85
CA SER A 323 1.36 -34.88 -23.84
C SER A 323 2.04 -36.09 -23.17
N HIS A 324 2.33 -37.12 -23.96
CA HIS A 324 3.12 -38.28 -23.50
C HIS A 324 4.45 -37.85 -22.86
N VAL A 325 5.13 -36.84 -23.43
CA VAL A 325 6.39 -36.32 -22.90
C VAL A 325 6.24 -35.70 -21.52
N HIS A 326 5.14 -34.97 -21.28
CA HIS A 326 4.83 -34.44 -19.94
C HIS A 326 4.60 -35.57 -18.95
N GLY A 327 3.82 -36.59 -19.34
CA GLY A 327 3.60 -37.78 -18.51
C GLY A 327 4.90 -38.52 -18.18
N TYR A 328 5.76 -38.70 -19.18
CA TYR A 328 7.08 -39.32 -19.01
C TYR A 328 7.97 -38.52 -18.06
N LEU A 329 8.17 -37.22 -18.32
CA LEU A 329 8.99 -36.35 -17.48
C LEU A 329 8.43 -36.22 -16.06
N LYS A 330 7.10 -36.22 -15.90
CA LYS A 330 6.44 -36.25 -14.59
C LYS A 330 6.78 -37.53 -13.83
N GLY A 331 6.61 -38.69 -14.47
CA GLY A 331 6.88 -40.00 -13.87
C GLY A 331 8.33 -40.16 -13.45
N ILE A 332 9.28 -39.90 -14.37
CA ILE A 332 10.70 -40.01 -14.06
C ILE A 332 11.14 -38.99 -13.00
N SER A 333 10.58 -37.79 -13.02
CA SER A 333 10.88 -36.78 -12.00
C SER A 333 10.33 -37.16 -10.64
N ASP A 334 9.12 -37.73 -10.58
CA ASP A 334 8.55 -38.21 -9.31
C ASP A 334 9.32 -39.41 -8.75
N GLY A 335 9.98 -40.22 -9.57
CA GLY A 335 10.90 -41.28 -9.12
C GLY A 335 12.27 -40.76 -8.69
N GLU A 336 12.96 -40.06 -9.60
CA GLU A 336 14.43 -39.95 -9.58
C GLU A 336 14.93 -38.52 -9.29
N ALA A 337 14.06 -37.52 -9.40
CA ALA A 337 14.53 -36.14 -9.33
C ALA A 337 14.62 -35.57 -7.91
N ASN A 338 15.41 -34.52 -7.76
CA ASN A 338 15.52 -33.73 -6.53
C ASN A 338 15.62 -32.23 -6.84
N ILE A 339 15.09 -31.40 -5.94
CA ILE A 339 15.34 -29.95 -5.94
C ILE A 339 16.52 -29.69 -4.99
N SER A 340 17.63 -29.21 -5.54
CA SER A 340 18.83 -28.87 -4.76
C SER A 340 18.59 -27.69 -3.82
N SER A 341 19.50 -27.49 -2.87
CA SER A 341 19.49 -26.28 -2.02
C SER A 341 19.62 -25.00 -2.82
N ASP A 342 20.21 -25.04 -4.02
CA ASP A 342 20.35 -23.90 -4.93
C ASP A 342 19.13 -23.69 -5.84
N GLY A 343 18.11 -24.54 -5.72
CA GLY A 343 16.86 -24.45 -6.46
C GLY A 343 16.94 -24.99 -7.89
N VAL A 344 17.83 -25.96 -8.13
CA VAL A 344 17.98 -26.66 -9.42
C VAL A 344 17.24 -28.00 -9.32
N ILE A 345 16.47 -28.36 -10.34
CA ILE A 345 15.90 -29.71 -10.47
C ILE A 345 16.94 -30.57 -11.16
N ALA A 346 17.39 -31.64 -10.50
CA ALA A 346 18.30 -32.63 -11.07
C ALA A 346 17.60 -33.98 -11.17
N ILE A 347 17.57 -34.56 -12.37
CA ILE A 347 17.13 -35.94 -12.62
C ILE A 347 18.40 -36.79 -12.78
N SER A 348 18.60 -37.77 -11.91
CA SER A 348 19.80 -38.62 -11.90
C SER A 348 19.51 -39.96 -12.58
N GLN A 349 20.27 -40.33 -13.60
CA GLN A 349 20.12 -41.62 -14.29
C GLN A 349 21.44 -42.16 -14.85
N LEU A 350 21.52 -43.48 -15.01
CA LEU A 350 22.60 -44.13 -15.75
C LEU A 350 22.40 -43.95 -17.27
N PRO A 351 23.48 -43.95 -18.08
CA PRO A 351 23.36 -43.93 -19.53
C PRO A 351 22.56 -45.12 -20.08
N GLY A 352 21.62 -44.83 -20.96
CA GLY A 352 20.78 -45.80 -21.67
C GLY A 352 19.51 -45.16 -22.25
N GLY A 353 18.54 -45.99 -22.66
CA GLY A 353 17.31 -45.49 -23.28
C GLY A 353 16.54 -44.48 -22.42
N VAL A 354 16.50 -44.67 -21.09
CA VAL A 354 15.83 -43.75 -20.16
C VAL A 354 16.48 -42.36 -20.17
N SER A 355 17.82 -42.30 -20.16
CA SER A 355 18.52 -41.02 -20.24
C SER A 355 18.35 -40.32 -21.57
N ASP A 356 18.28 -41.07 -22.67
CA ASP A 356 18.08 -40.52 -24.01
C ASP A 356 16.68 -39.89 -24.13
N ASP A 357 15.68 -40.53 -23.52
CA ASP A 357 14.31 -40.01 -23.50
C ASP A 357 14.13 -38.83 -22.54
N ILE A 358 14.96 -38.70 -21.49
CA ILE A 358 15.05 -37.47 -20.68
C ILE A 358 15.60 -36.33 -21.54
N ASP A 359 16.69 -36.56 -22.29
CA ASP A 359 17.30 -35.58 -23.20
C ASP A 359 16.25 -35.09 -24.22
N LYS A 360 15.67 -36.02 -24.98
CA LYS A 360 14.64 -35.72 -25.99
C LYS A 360 13.44 -35.02 -25.38
N GLY A 361 12.98 -35.44 -24.21
CA GLY A 361 11.81 -34.85 -23.56
C GLY A 361 12.06 -33.40 -23.15
N LEU A 362 13.23 -33.11 -22.57
CA LEU A 362 13.61 -31.75 -22.18
C LEU A 362 13.84 -30.85 -23.41
N GLU A 363 14.47 -31.37 -24.47
CA GLU A 363 14.65 -30.65 -25.74
C GLU A 363 13.31 -30.37 -26.44
N GLN A 364 12.41 -31.36 -26.50
CA GLN A 364 11.12 -31.25 -27.16
C GLN A 364 10.21 -30.22 -26.47
N LEU A 365 10.31 -30.07 -25.14
CA LEU A 365 9.59 -29.05 -24.39
C LEU A 365 10.39 -27.74 -24.23
N ASP A 366 11.51 -27.58 -24.95
CA ASP A 366 12.36 -26.39 -24.93
C ASP A 366 12.79 -25.98 -23.50
N PHE A 367 13.11 -26.97 -22.65
CA PHE A 367 13.71 -26.71 -21.35
C PHE A 367 15.20 -26.49 -21.51
N ARG A 368 15.73 -25.47 -20.83
CA ARG A 368 17.17 -25.28 -20.72
C ARG A 368 17.69 -26.13 -19.57
N TYR A 369 18.58 -27.04 -19.90
CA TYR A 369 19.25 -27.90 -18.94
C TYR A 369 20.70 -28.09 -19.31
N TYR A 370 21.45 -28.67 -18.38
CA TYR A 370 22.82 -29.10 -18.58
C TYR A 370 23.00 -30.47 -17.95
N ARG A 371 24.05 -31.17 -18.36
CA ARG A 371 24.42 -32.47 -17.79
C ARG A 371 25.68 -32.32 -16.96
N ASN A 372 25.66 -32.87 -15.75
CA ASN A 372 26.84 -33.01 -14.89
C ASN A 372 27.01 -34.47 -14.45
N GLY A 373 28.26 -34.88 -14.19
CA GLY A 373 28.61 -36.27 -13.90
C GLY A 373 29.16 -36.99 -15.12
N GLY A 374 29.28 -38.32 -15.07
CA GLY A 374 29.67 -39.09 -16.25
C GLY A 374 31.17 -39.09 -16.60
N LEU A 375 32.07 -38.79 -15.65
CA LEU A 375 33.50 -38.67 -15.93
C LEU A 375 34.16 -40.04 -16.19
N LYS A 376 33.54 -41.14 -15.74
CA LYS A 376 33.97 -42.52 -15.98
C LYS A 376 32.82 -43.37 -16.55
N LYS A 377 33.19 -44.46 -17.23
CA LYS A 377 32.24 -45.44 -17.77
C LYS A 377 31.45 -46.09 -16.62
N GLY A 378 30.13 -45.92 -16.62
CA GLY A 378 29.23 -46.40 -15.56
C GLY A 378 28.81 -45.33 -14.53
N ASP A 379 29.26 -44.08 -14.68
CA ASP A 379 28.85 -42.98 -13.81
C ASP A 379 27.40 -42.51 -14.10
N VAL A 380 26.72 -42.08 -13.04
CA VAL A 380 25.40 -41.46 -13.10
C VAL A 380 25.51 -40.05 -13.68
N PHE A 381 24.63 -39.74 -14.63
CA PHE A 381 24.45 -38.41 -15.18
C PHE A 381 23.30 -37.68 -14.46
N ASN A 382 23.44 -36.36 -14.33
CA ASN A 382 22.41 -35.49 -13.77
C ASN A 382 21.93 -34.48 -14.82
N TRP A 383 20.69 -34.60 -15.25
CA TRP A 383 20.00 -33.60 -16.07
C TRP A 383 19.47 -32.50 -15.18
N CYS A 384 20.11 -31.34 -15.27
CA CYS A 384 19.90 -30.25 -14.34
C CYS A 384 19.14 -29.10 -15.02
N VAL A 385 17.86 -28.95 -14.71
CA VAL A 385 17.06 -27.78 -15.06
C VAL A 385 17.33 -26.70 -14.01
N GLY A 386 18.04 -25.66 -14.44
CA GLY A 386 18.46 -24.54 -13.60
C GLY A 386 17.86 -23.23 -14.08
N GLY A 387 17.89 -22.22 -13.22
CA GLY A 387 17.17 -20.97 -13.48
C GLY A 387 15.79 -21.00 -12.87
N ILE A 388 15.48 -20.02 -12.02
CA ILE A 388 14.18 -19.98 -11.34
C ILE A 388 13.03 -20.04 -12.35
N ALA A 389 13.13 -19.33 -13.48
CA ALA A 389 12.12 -19.34 -14.55
C ALA A 389 11.81 -20.75 -15.07
N ASP A 390 12.84 -21.49 -15.51
CA ASP A 390 12.67 -22.81 -16.12
C ASP A 390 12.31 -23.86 -15.06
N VAL A 391 12.77 -23.69 -13.82
CA VAL A 391 12.38 -24.55 -12.68
C VAL A 391 10.91 -24.36 -12.32
N LEU A 392 10.43 -23.13 -12.20
CA LEU A 392 9.01 -22.87 -11.93
C LEU A 392 8.14 -23.34 -13.09
N ARG A 393 8.57 -23.12 -14.34
CA ARG A 393 7.90 -23.66 -15.52
C ARG A 393 7.84 -25.18 -15.47
N PHE A 394 8.95 -25.87 -15.19
CA PHE A 394 8.97 -27.33 -15.08
C PHE A 394 7.99 -27.84 -14.02
N LEU A 395 7.98 -27.22 -12.84
CA LEU A 395 7.04 -27.58 -11.78
C LEU A 395 5.58 -27.33 -12.19
N GLY A 396 5.29 -26.25 -12.90
CA GLY A 396 3.93 -25.86 -13.28
C GLY A 396 3.37 -26.54 -14.53
N GLU A 397 4.22 -26.79 -15.53
CA GLU A 397 3.89 -27.39 -16.83
C GLU A 397 3.94 -28.93 -16.77
N VAL A 398 5.02 -29.52 -16.23
CA VAL A 398 5.18 -30.99 -16.12
C VAL A 398 4.46 -31.55 -14.89
N ARG A 399 4.36 -30.76 -13.83
CA ARG A 399 3.63 -31.09 -12.58
C ARG A 399 4.01 -32.42 -11.90
N PRO A 400 5.30 -32.66 -11.63
CA PRO A 400 5.74 -33.74 -10.74
C PRO A 400 5.16 -33.56 -9.33
N THR A 401 4.33 -34.50 -8.90
CA THR A 401 3.52 -34.41 -7.67
C THR A 401 4.40 -34.31 -6.43
N ARG A 402 5.50 -35.08 -6.38
CA ARG A 402 6.44 -35.11 -5.25
C ARG A 402 7.28 -33.84 -5.18
N LEU A 403 7.73 -33.33 -6.33
CA LEU A 403 8.55 -32.12 -6.37
C LEU A 403 7.74 -30.85 -6.13
N LEU A 404 6.47 -30.80 -6.58
CA LEU A 404 5.57 -29.68 -6.33
C LEU A 404 5.38 -29.40 -4.83
N ARG A 405 5.25 -30.46 -4.00
CA ARG A 405 5.20 -30.33 -2.54
C ARG A 405 6.47 -29.73 -1.91
N LYS A 406 7.56 -29.70 -2.67
CA LYS A 406 8.87 -29.16 -2.28
C LYS A 406 9.22 -27.89 -3.07
N SER A 407 8.26 -27.28 -3.78
CA SER A 407 8.48 -26.12 -4.65
C SER A 407 9.18 -24.97 -3.93
N ASP A 408 8.88 -24.76 -2.64
CA ASP A 408 9.51 -23.71 -1.81
C ASP A 408 11.04 -23.71 -1.85
N ARG A 409 11.66 -24.89 -1.96
CA ARG A 409 13.12 -25.02 -2.05
C ARG A 409 13.69 -24.36 -3.30
N ALA A 410 12.89 -24.28 -4.37
CA ALA A 410 13.29 -23.69 -5.63
C ALA A 410 13.32 -22.16 -5.60
N TRP A 411 12.42 -21.51 -4.85
CA TRP A 411 12.17 -20.08 -5.02
C TRP A 411 12.10 -19.28 -3.72
N VAL A 412 11.52 -19.81 -2.63
CA VAL A 412 11.33 -19.04 -1.38
C VAL A 412 12.68 -18.64 -0.79
N GLY A 413 12.82 -17.35 -0.47
CA GLY A 413 14.05 -16.79 0.08
C GLY A 413 15.19 -16.63 -0.94
N LYS A 414 14.99 -17.03 -2.20
CA LYS A 414 15.95 -16.78 -3.29
C LYS A 414 15.86 -15.34 -3.76
N SER A 415 16.99 -14.80 -4.20
CA SER A 415 17.09 -13.42 -4.69
C SER A 415 16.34 -13.24 -6.00
N ILE A 416 15.59 -12.15 -6.15
CA ILE A 416 14.93 -11.84 -7.44
C ILE A 416 15.95 -11.41 -8.52
N SER A 417 17.08 -10.82 -8.12
CA SER A 417 18.12 -10.30 -9.02
C SER A 417 19.25 -11.29 -9.39
N ARG A 418 19.20 -12.54 -8.89
CA ARG A 418 20.22 -13.55 -9.21
C ARG A 418 19.51 -14.80 -9.72
N GLY A 419 19.72 -15.13 -10.98
CA GLY A 419 19.61 -16.51 -11.41
C GLY A 419 20.64 -17.38 -10.67
N PRO A 420 20.41 -18.70 -10.53
CA PRO A 420 21.44 -19.66 -10.17
C PRO A 420 22.68 -19.48 -11.06
N LYS A 421 23.85 -19.96 -10.58
CA LYS A 421 25.17 -19.78 -11.22
C LYS A 421 25.28 -20.26 -12.68
N LEU A 422 24.26 -20.92 -13.22
CA LEU A 422 24.08 -21.12 -14.66
C LEU A 422 23.35 -19.94 -15.29
N GLN A 423 24.07 -18.83 -15.47
CA GLN A 423 23.73 -17.89 -16.53
C GLN A 423 24.52 -18.29 -17.76
N THR A 424 23.93 -19.14 -18.61
CA THR A 424 24.19 -19.00 -20.04
C THR A 424 23.70 -17.61 -20.45
N LYS A 425 24.53 -16.91 -21.23
CA LYS A 425 24.54 -15.48 -21.58
C LYS A 425 23.21 -14.82 -22.06
N HIS A 426 22.05 -15.48 -22.07
CA HIS A 426 20.98 -15.14 -23.03
C HIS A 426 19.52 -15.01 -22.54
N ARG A 427 19.17 -15.03 -21.23
CA ARG A 427 17.83 -14.50 -20.84
C ARG A 427 17.95 -13.25 -19.96
N PRO A 428 17.48 -12.09 -20.45
CA PRO A 428 17.38 -10.91 -19.60
C PRO A 428 16.39 -11.19 -18.47
N THR A 429 16.72 -10.77 -17.24
CA THR A 429 15.80 -10.80 -16.08
C THR A 429 14.80 -9.64 -16.15
N TYR A 430 14.53 -9.16 -17.36
CA TYR A 430 13.72 -7.99 -17.65
C TYR A 430 13.03 -8.16 -19.00
N ALA A 431 11.89 -7.51 -19.15
CA ALA A 431 11.15 -7.35 -20.39
C ALA A 431 11.28 -5.89 -20.84
N THR A 432 11.63 -5.68 -22.10
CA THR A 432 11.77 -4.36 -22.71
C THR A 432 10.44 -3.96 -23.34
N ILE A 433 9.97 -2.76 -23.02
CA ILE A 433 8.70 -2.25 -23.54
C ILE A 433 8.84 -1.94 -25.02
N GLU A 434 7.95 -2.52 -25.83
CA GLU A 434 7.83 -2.25 -27.27
C GLU A 434 6.85 -1.10 -27.52
N SER A 435 5.69 -1.14 -26.85
CA SER A 435 4.60 -0.17 -27.05
C SER A 435 3.68 -0.08 -25.85
N ILE A 436 3.00 1.06 -25.73
CA ILE A 436 2.02 1.38 -24.69
C ILE A 436 0.82 2.02 -25.39
N GLU A 437 -0.35 1.39 -25.25
CA GLU A 437 -1.58 1.81 -25.92
C GLU A 437 -2.68 2.07 -24.89
N SER A 438 -3.43 3.16 -25.03
CA SER A 438 -4.63 3.39 -24.20
C SER A 438 -5.79 2.56 -24.73
N VAL A 439 -6.45 1.81 -23.84
CA VAL A 439 -7.56 0.90 -24.17
C VAL A 439 -8.92 1.50 -23.76
N GLY A 440 -8.93 2.72 -23.23
CA GLY A 440 -10.12 3.36 -22.67
C GLY A 440 -10.45 2.88 -21.25
N VAL A 441 -11.66 3.19 -20.78
CA VAL A 441 -12.15 2.82 -19.44
C VAL A 441 -12.77 1.42 -19.49
N GLY A 442 -12.45 0.58 -18.51
CA GLY A 442 -13.09 -0.72 -18.37
C GLY A 442 -12.73 -1.42 -17.06
N PRO A 443 -13.26 -2.64 -16.86
CA PRO A 443 -13.12 -3.33 -15.59
C PRO A 443 -11.67 -3.71 -15.33
N VAL A 444 -11.29 -3.56 -14.07
CA VAL A 444 -10.00 -3.92 -13.49
C VAL A 444 -10.22 -4.52 -12.10
N ILE A 445 -9.37 -5.47 -11.73
CA ILE A 445 -9.40 -6.17 -10.45
C ILE A 445 -8.40 -5.54 -9.49
N THR A 446 -8.85 -5.35 -8.26
CA THR A 446 -8.07 -4.80 -7.15
C THR A 446 -7.71 -5.95 -6.21
N LEU A 447 -6.42 -6.24 -6.06
CA LEU A 447 -5.88 -7.33 -5.26
C LEU A 447 -4.95 -6.83 -4.15
N GLY A 448 -5.38 -6.97 -2.90
CA GLY A 448 -4.49 -6.83 -1.74
C GLY A 448 -3.71 -8.13 -1.53
N THR A 449 -2.42 -8.02 -1.20
CA THR A 449 -1.55 -9.18 -0.94
C THR A 449 -0.68 -8.94 0.30
N SER A 450 -0.41 -9.98 1.08
CA SER A 450 0.32 -9.83 2.35
C SER A 450 1.77 -9.33 2.22
N THR A 451 2.34 -9.35 1.01
CA THR A 451 3.71 -8.88 0.72
C THR A 451 3.76 -7.53 -0.01
N GLY A 452 2.65 -6.90 -0.35
CA GLY A 452 2.68 -5.66 -1.16
C GLY A 452 2.93 -5.89 -2.65
N THR A 453 3.12 -7.15 -3.08
CA THR A 453 3.69 -7.49 -4.40
C THR A 453 3.08 -8.77 -4.96
N LEU A 454 3.17 -8.93 -6.28
CA LEU A 454 2.73 -10.11 -7.04
C LEU A 454 3.45 -10.20 -8.39
N VAL A 455 3.28 -11.31 -9.11
CA VAL A 455 3.76 -11.50 -10.48
C VAL A 455 2.57 -11.56 -11.44
N THR A 456 2.54 -10.65 -12.41
CA THR A 456 1.44 -10.50 -13.39
C THR A 456 1.98 -10.70 -14.80
N GLU A 457 1.54 -11.73 -15.52
CA GLU A 457 2.07 -12.09 -16.85
C GLU A 457 3.61 -12.21 -16.88
N GLY A 458 4.20 -12.68 -15.77
CA GLY A 458 5.65 -12.75 -15.59
C GLY A 458 6.34 -11.47 -15.14
N LEU A 459 5.65 -10.32 -15.16
CA LEU A 459 6.19 -9.02 -14.76
C LEU A 459 6.07 -8.81 -13.25
N LEU A 460 7.10 -8.22 -12.64
CA LEU A 460 7.09 -7.93 -11.20
C LEU A 460 6.28 -6.68 -10.91
N SER A 461 5.15 -6.88 -10.24
CA SER A 461 4.13 -5.87 -9.99
C SER A 461 3.96 -5.58 -8.50
N HIS A 462 3.58 -4.35 -8.21
CA HIS A 462 3.05 -3.99 -6.90
C HIS A 462 1.58 -4.44 -6.79
N ASN A 463 1.14 -4.76 -5.58
CA ASN A 463 -0.26 -5.10 -5.34
C ASN A 463 -1.15 -3.85 -5.31
N SER A 464 -2.46 -4.07 -5.30
CA SER A 464 -3.50 -3.05 -5.42
C SER A 464 -3.85 -2.32 -4.13
N GLU A 465 -3.09 -2.53 -3.06
CA GLU A 465 -3.39 -1.92 -1.79
C GLU A 465 -2.69 -0.56 -1.73
N THR A 466 -3.47 0.52 -1.95
CA THR A 466 -3.21 1.96 -1.69
C THR A 466 -2.64 2.90 -2.78
N ALA A 467 -3.38 3.95 -3.18
CA ALA A 467 -3.12 4.97 -4.22
C ALA A 467 -1.93 5.88 -4.15
N ILE A 468 -1.25 6.12 -3.03
CA ILE A 468 -0.03 6.93 -3.12
C ILE A 468 1.01 6.39 -2.14
N HIS A 469 2.16 6.02 -2.72
CA HIS A 469 3.39 5.69 -2.03
C HIS A 469 4.34 6.90 -2.04
N PHE A 470 4.64 7.50 -0.87
CA PHE A 470 5.88 8.31 -0.73
C PHE A 470 7.07 7.34 -0.63
N TYR A 471 8.05 7.44 -1.54
CA TYR A 471 9.26 6.62 -1.49
C TYR A 471 10.00 6.84 -0.15
N PRO A 472 10.71 5.85 0.40
CA PRO A 472 11.48 6.02 1.64
C PRO A 472 12.51 7.16 1.60
N CYS A 473 13.03 7.50 0.42
CA CYS A 473 13.88 8.67 0.20
C CYS A 473 13.10 9.98 0.37
N ASP A 474 11.88 10.06 -0.16
CA ASP A 474 11.03 11.23 -0.11
C ASP A 474 10.50 11.44 1.31
N LYS A 475 10.13 10.35 1.99
CA LYS A 475 9.80 10.35 3.42
C LYS A 475 10.95 10.92 4.26
N ARG A 476 12.21 10.58 3.95
CA ARG A 476 13.39 11.14 4.64
C ARG A 476 13.64 12.61 4.30
N LYS A 477 13.51 13.00 3.02
CA LYS A 477 13.63 14.40 2.56
C LYS A 477 12.57 15.28 3.25
N ILE A 478 11.31 14.85 3.21
CA ILE A 478 10.16 15.50 3.86
C ILE A 478 10.35 15.55 5.39
N TYR A 479 10.80 14.46 6.02
CA TYR A 479 11.06 14.43 7.46
C TYR A 479 12.19 15.40 7.88
N ARG A 480 13.32 15.42 7.16
CA ARG A 480 14.44 16.33 7.44
C ARG A 480 14.03 17.79 7.21
N ALA A 481 13.29 18.06 6.13
CA ALA A 481 12.74 19.37 5.86
C ALA A 481 11.81 19.85 6.98
N ASN A 482 10.82 19.03 7.38
CA ASN A 482 9.88 19.36 8.46
C ASN A 482 10.55 19.50 9.84
N LYS A 483 11.65 18.78 10.10
CA LYS A 483 12.44 18.91 11.33
C LYS A 483 13.14 20.26 11.47
N VAL A 484 13.58 20.84 10.34
CA VAL A 484 14.28 22.14 10.30
C VAL A 484 13.29 23.29 10.27
N MET A 485 12.16 23.10 9.58
CA MET A 485 11.08 24.07 9.45
C MET A 485 10.50 24.57 10.78
N HIS A 486 10.49 23.73 11.82
CA HIS A 486 10.05 24.16 13.16
C HIS A 486 10.96 25.25 13.78
N LYS A 487 12.17 25.45 13.25
CA LYS A 487 13.12 26.46 13.75
C LYS A 487 13.04 27.80 13.02
N HIS A 488 12.18 27.96 12.00
CA HIS A 488 12.10 29.19 11.20
C HIS A 488 10.70 29.80 11.30
N THR A 489 10.61 31.02 11.82
CA THR A 489 9.35 31.70 12.15
C THR A 489 8.85 32.65 11.04
N GLY A 490 9.59 32.82 9.94
CA GLY A 490 9.40 33.92 8.97
C GLY A 490 9.37 33.51 7.49
N GLY A 491 8.63 32.45 7.14
CA GLY A 491 8.54 31.97 5.74
C GLY A 491 9.56 30.88 5.39
N VAL A 492 9.33 30.21 4.26
CA VAL A 492 10.10 29.03 3.85
C VAL A 492 11.06 29.38 2.71
N ASP A 493 12.34 29.44 3.01
CA ASP A 493 13.41 29.59 2.03
C ASP A 493 13.88 28.20 1.57
N PHE A 494 13.35 27.73 0.44
CA PHE A 494 13.59 26.38 -0.08
C PHE A 494 15.04 26.14 -0.55
N GLU A 495 15.79 27.20 -0.88
CA GLU A 495 17.22 27.14 -1.22
C GLU A 495 18.06 26.75 0.01
N LYS A 496 17.82 27.43 1.14
CA LYS A 496 18.47 27.10 2.41
C LYS A 496 18.01 25.74 2.95
N LEU A 497 16.73 25.42 2.78
CA LEU A 497 16.16 24.14 3.23
C LEU A 497 16.76 22.96 2.46
N ALA A 498 16.90 23.07 1.14
CA ALA A 498 17.55 22.06 0.32
C ALA A 498 19.03 21.88 0.70
N THR A 499 19.77 22.98 0.93
CA THR A 499 21.16 22.94 1.41
C THR A 499 21.29 22.18 2.73
N HIS A 500 20.36 22.42 3.67
CA HIS A 500 20.34 21.74 4.96
C HIS A 500 19.93 20.26 4.85
N VAL A 501 18.92 19.94 4.03
CA VAL A 501 18.49 18.55 3.78
C VAL A 501 19.61 17.73 3.13
N ASN A 502 20.41 18.37 2.27
CA ASN A 502 21.56 17.79 1.56
C ASN A 502 22.83 17.71 2.41
N THR A 503 22.84 18.23 3.64
CA THR A 503 24.03 18.18 4.51
C THR A 503 24.37 16.72 4.84
N GLY A 504 25.59 16.30 4.50
CA GLY A 504 26.05 14.92 4.65
C GLY A 504 25.43 13.91 3.68
N ILE A 505 24.87 14.37 2.55
CA ILE A 505 24.37 13.53 1.45
C ILE A 505 25.19 13.80 0.17
N GLU A 506 25.83 12.75 -0.36
CA GLU A 506 26.60 12.79 -1.61
C GLU A 506 25.86 12.07 -2.77
N GLY A 507 26.07 12.54 -4.00
CA GLY A 507 25.54 11.93 -5.23
C GLY A 507 24.04 12.15 -5.50
N SER A 508 23.44 11.22 -6.26
CA SER A 508 22.07 11.30 -6.84
C SER A 508 20.89 11.44 -5.86
N HIS A 509 21.15 11.44 -4.55
CA HIS A 509 20.12 11.59 -3.50
C HIS A 509 19.98 13.03 -2.97
N ARG A 510 20.80 13.96 -3.48
CA ARG A 510 20.61 15.39 -3.23
C ARG A 510 19.29 15.85 -3.81
N THR A 511 18.66 16.81 -3.16
CA THR A 511 17.38 17.38 -3.57
C THR A 511 17.55 18.83 -3.96
N SER A 512 16.87 19.28 -5.01
CA SER A 512 16.87 20.70 -5.39
C SER A 512 15.81 21.47 -4.59
N ALA A 513 15.93 22.79 -4.55
CA ALA A 513 14.89 23.65 -3.94
C ALA A 513 13.52 23.41 -4.59
N ALA A 514 13.47 23.22 -5.91
CA ALA A 514 12.25 22.93 -6.66
C ALA A 514 11.67 21.54 -6.35
N GLU A 515 12.51 20.49 -6.27
CA GLU A 515 12.07 19.14 -5.91
C GLU A 515 11.60 19.08 -4.45
N LEU A 516 12.32 19.73 -3.54
CA LEU A 516 11.94 19.81 -2.14
C LEU A 516 10.66 20.62 -1.96
N ALA A 517 10.48 21.72 -2.70
CA ALA A 517 9.24 22.48 -2.73
C ALA A 517 8.08 21.63 -3.28
N GLY A 518 8.28 20.82 -4.32
CA GLY A 518 7.29 19.90 -4.86
C GLY A 518 6.92 18.78 -3.89
N LEU A 519 7.90 18.12 -3.26
CA LEU A 519 7.70 17.09 -2.24
C LEU A 519 7.03 17.66 -0.98
N MET A 520 7.47 18.85 -0.56
CA MET A 520 6.84 19.55 0.55
C MET A 520 5.44 20.00 0.18
N ALA A 521 5.16 20.48 -1.04
CA ALA A 521 3.83 20.88 -1.50
C ALA A 521 2.87 19.70 -1.61
N ALA A 522 3.34 18.56 -2.15
CA ALA A 522 2.61 17.30 -2.20
C ALA A 522 2.35 16.72 -0.79
N SER A 523 3.19 17.04 0.19
CA SER A 523 2.99 16.70 1.60
C SER A 523 2.47 17.88 2.46
N SER A 524 2.17 19.03 1.84
CA SER A 524 1.92 20.31 2.53
C SER A 524 0.47 20.44 2.95
N VAL A 525 0.32 21.01 4.14
CA VAL A 525 -0.88 21.09 4.98
C VAL A 525 -1.36 22.54 5.19
N VAL A 526 -1.04 23.49 4.31
CA VAL A 526 -1.42 24.91 4.51
C VAL A 526 -2.95 25.10 4.38
N SER A 527 -3.56 25.73 5.40
CA SER A 527 -4.97 26.13 5.43
C SER A 527 -5.26 27.18 4.36
N ALA A 528 -6.45 27.14 3.76
CA ALA A 528 -6.93 28.18 2.85
C ALA A 528 -7.04 29.57 3.54
N ASP A 529 -7.09 29.60 4.87
CA ASP A 529 -7.23 30.84 5.68
C ASP A 529 -5.90 31.51 6.03
N ARG A 530 -4.77 31.01 5.51
CA ARG A 530 -3.48 31.67 5.77
C ARG A 530 -3.32 32.83 4.81
N THR A 531 -3.62 34.04 5.28
CA THR A 531 -3.06 35.26 4.69
C THR A 531 -1.53 35.17 4.82
N LEU A 532 -0.86 35.07 3.68
CA LEU A 532 0.59 35.24 3.61
C LEU A 532 0.87 36.72 3.87
N SER A 533 1.06 37.07 5.14
CA SER A 533 1.77 38.30 5.54
C SER A 533 3.16 38.23 4.88
N THR A 534 3.63 39.12 3.99
CA THR A 534 3.46 40.56 3.81
C THR A 534 3.91 40.96 2.39
N ALA A 535 3.20 41.84 1.69
CA ALA A 535 3.78 42.89 0.82
C ALA A 535 2.72 43.74 0.07
N ASP A 536 1.51 43.22 -0.13
CA ASP A 536 0.52 43.86 -1.01
C ASP A 536 -0.89 43.77 -0.39
N PRO A 537 -1.47 44.90 0.06
CA PRO A 537 -2.81 44.94 0.64
C PRO A 537 -3.94 44.71 -0.39
N ASP A 538 -3.65 44.78 -1.69
CA ASP A 538 -4.60 44.47 -2.78
C ASP A 538 -4.39 43.07 -3.37
N ALA A 539 -3.48 42.26 -2.80
CA ALA A 539 -3.28 40.89 -3.24
C ALA A 539 -4.56 40.07 -2.99
N PRO A 540 -5.19 39.53 -4.05
CA PRO A 540 -6.43 38.77 -3.90
C PRO A 540 -6.20 37.57 -2.99
N GLU A 541 -7.11 37.36 -2.04
CA GLU A 541 -7.07 36.19 -1.16
C GLU A 541 -6.82 34.93 -1.98
N PRO A 542 -5.99 33.99 -1.52
CA PRO A 542 -5.77 32.74 -2.25
C PRO A 542 -7.09 32.04 -2.58
N VAL A 543 -8.11 32.18 -1.72
CA VAL A 543 -9.47 31.66 -1.93
C VAL A 543 -10.18 32.31 -3.12
N SER A 544 -10.01 33.61 -3.36
CA SER A 544 -10.69 34.33 -4.45
C SER A 544 -10.12 33.98 -5.83
N ARG A 545 -8.86 33.55 -5.91
CA ARG A 545 -8.26 33.02 -7.15
C ARG A 545 -8.81 31.64 -7.57
N PHE A 546 -9.53 30.94 -6.67
CA PHE A 546 -10.04 29.59 -6.91
C PHE A 546 -11.55 29.46 -6.69
N ALA A 547 -12.27 30.58 -6.67
CA ALA A 547 -13.73 30.59 -6.69
C ALA A 547 -14.21 29.91 -7.99
N ALA A 548 -15.11 28.92 -7.87
CA ALA A 548 -15.83 28.43 -9.04
C ALA A 548 -16.62 29.60 -9.67
N PRO A 549 -16.90 29.61 -10.98
CA PRO A 549 -17.81 30.61 -11.56
C PRO A 549 -19.09 30.69 -10.73
N GLU A 550 -19.66 31.88 -10.52
CA GLU A 550 -20.88 32.03 -9.69
C GLU A 550 -22.02 31.14 -10.17
N SER A 551 -22.04 30.83 -11.48
CA SER A 551 -22.96 29.87 -12.11
C SER A 551 -22.85 28.43 -11.59
N CYS A 552 -21.85 28.10 -10.79
CA CYS A 552 -21.58 26.77 -10.25
C CYS A 552 -21.47 26.75 -8.72
N GLN A 553 -21.72 27.88 -8.06
CA GLN A 553 -21.68 28.03 -6.59
C GLN A 553 -23.10 27.90 -6.01
N PRO A 554 -23.48 26.73 -5.46
CA PRO A 554 -24.85 26.49 -5.02
C PRO A 554 -25.27 27.40 -3.85
N ASP A 555 -24.33 27.81 -3.01
CA ASP A 555 -24.51 28.81 -1.96
C ASP A 555 -24.88 30.18 -2.53
N LYS A 556 -24.12 30.69 -3.50
CA LYS A 556 -24.46 31.97 -4.17
C LYS A 556 -25.73 31.88 -5.01
N GLN A 557 -26.02 30.74 -5.61
CA GLN A 557 -27.28 30.54 -6.36
C GLN A 557 -28.48 30.61 -5.44
N VAL A 558 -28.40 29.98 -4.26
CA VAL A 558 -29.46 30.04 -3.24
C VAL A 558 -29.56 31.45 -2.66
N GLU A 559 -28.45 32.09 -2.33
CA GLU A 559 -28.44 33.48 -1.84
C GLU A 559 -29.04 34.46 -2.87
N ASN A 560 -28.67 34.33 -4.15
CA ASN A 560 -29.24 35.14 -5.23
C ASN A 560 -30.73 34.84 -5.45
N HIS A 561 -31.14 33.58 -5.33
CA HIS A 561 -32.55 33.19 -5.42
C HIS A 561 -33.36 33.77 -4.27
N ASP A 562 -32.88 33.67 -3.04
CA ASP A 562 -33.52 34.21 -1.85
C ASP A 562 -33.57 35.75 -1.89
N ALA A 563 -32.48 36.40 -2.34
CA ALA A 563 -32.43 37.84 -2.55
C ALA A 563 -33.41 38.29 -3.65
N GLN A 564 -33.52 37.55 -4.76
CA GLN A 564 -34.51 37.83 -5.80
C GLN A 564 -35.94 37.65 -5.31
N MET A 565 -36.23 36.61 -4.53
CA MET A 565 -37.55 36.41 -3.92
C MET A 565 -37.91 37.54 -2.95
N ALA A 566 -36.96 37.96 -2.11
CA ALA A 566 -37.14 39.08 -1.21
C ALA A 566 -37.35 40.40 -1.96
N LEU A 567 -36.61 40.62 -3.07
CA LEU A 567 -36.77 41.79 -3.93
C LEU A 567 -38.15 41.81 -4.60
N ILE A 568 -38.61 40.68 -5.16
CA ILE A 568 -39.94 40.56 -5.79
C ILE A 568 -41.03 40.84 -4.75
N ALA A 569 -40.91 40.28 -3.55
CA ALA A 569 -41.85 40.51 -2.45
C ALA A 569 -41.87 41.98 -1.98
N ALA A 570 -40.73 42.68 -2.01
CA ALA A 570 -40.66 44.09 -1.69
C ALA A 570 -41.25 44.97 -2.81
N VAL A 571 -40.94 44.66 -4.08
CA VAL A 571 -41.46 45.40 -5.24
C VAL A 571 -42.96 45.25 -5.40
N ALA A 572 -43.54 44.09 -5.05
CA ALA A 572 -44.98 43.87 -5.05
C ALA A 572 -45.76 44.82 -4.11
N LYS A 573 -45.09 45.41 -3.11
CA LYS A 573 -45.69 46.38 -2.18
C LYS A 573 -45.63 47.82 -2.70
N LEU A 574 -44.91 48.08 -3.79
CA LEU A 574 -44.79 49.41 -4.39
C LEU A 574 -45.96 49.72 -5.32
N THR A 575 -46.20 50.99 -5.59
CA THR A 575 -47.26 51.42 -6.51
C THR A 575 -46.93 51.07 -7.97
N VAL A 576 -47.96 50.96 -8.81
CA VAL A 576 -47.80 50.58 -10.23
C VAL A 576 -46.87 51.54 -10.99
N PHE A 577 -46.83 52.82 -10.62
CA PHE A 577 -45.94 53.80 -11.23
C PHE A 577 -44.47 53.53 -10.89
N GLU A 578 -44.17 53.23 -9.63
CA GLU A 578 -42.81 52.93 -9.14
C GLU A 578 -42.28 51.61 -9.72
N GLN A 579 -43.15 50.59 -9.81
CA GLN A 579 -42.78 49.32 -10.47
C GLN A 579 -42.43 49.53 -11.95
N LYS A 580 -43.17 50.39 -12.66
CA LYS A 580 -42.86 50.74 -14.06
C LYS A 580 -41.56 51.53 -14.18
N LEU A 581 -41.29 52.44 -13.25
CA LEU A 581 -40.04 53.20 -13.20
C LEU A 581 -38.82 52.27 -13.00
N LEU A 582 -38.93 51.27 -12.13
CA LEU A 582 -37.86 50.29 -11.89
C LEU A 582 -37.60 49.40 -13.12
N ARG A 583 -38.65 48.98 -13.84
CA ARG A 583 -38.50 48.26 -15.12
C ARG A 583 -37.82 49.10 -16.20
N LEU A 584 -38.16 50.40 -16.28
CA LEU A 584 -37.50 51.34 -17.19
C LEU A 584 -36.01 51.54 -16.85
N LYS A 585 -35.63 51.38 -15.58
CA LYS A 585 -34.22 51.39 -15.12
C LYS A 585 -33.50 50.05 -15.31
N GLY A 586 -34.14 49.06 -15.96
CA GLY A 586 -33.53 47.79 -16.34
C GLY A 586 -33.56 46.71 -15.25
N ILE A 587 -34.23 46.95 -14.12
CA ILE A 587 -34.38 45.95 -13.07
C ILE A 587 -35.46 44.96 -13.50
N ARG A 588 -35.08 43.70 -13.68
CA ARG A 588 -35.97 42.60 -14.00
C ARG A 588 -36.34 41.87 -12.72
N PHE A 589 -37.63 41.85 -12.40
CA PHE A 589 -38.25 41.18 -11.27
C PHE A 589 -39.53 40.49 -11.73
#